data_AF-A0A8T4ZXP7-F1
#
_entry.id   AF-A0A8T4ZXP7-F1
#
_cell.length_a   1.000
_cell.length_b   1.000
_cell.length_c   1.000
_cell.angle_alpha   90.00
_cell.angle_beta   90.00
_cell.angle_gamma   90.00
#
_symmetry.space_group_name_H-M   'P 1'
#
loop_
_entity.id
_entity.type
_entity.pdbx_description
1 polymer ?
#
loop_
_entity_poly.entity_id
_entity_poly.type
_entity_poly.pdbx_seq_one_letter_code
_entity_poly.pdbx_strand_id
1 'polypeptide(L)' 'MDVEEDEFEDVKMTIREIVLMFRVMWDEVEKQFSDLPREERRIIFSSIASHIIDMFTAFAGEEVKPEARGRRKRGK' A
#
# COMPACT_ATOMS: atom_id res chain seq x y z
N MET A 1 24.38 -7.43 21.90
CA MET A 1 23.06 -7.37 21.25
C MET A 1 23.38 -7.44 19.79
N ASP A 2 23.02 -8.58 19.18
CA ASP A 2 23.40 -8.91 17.81
C ASP A 2 22.54 -8.07 16.87
N VAL A 3 23.19 -7.35 15.94
CA VAL A 3 22.55 -6.41 15.01
C VAL A 3 21.40 -7.06 14.22
N GLU A 4 21.47 -8.38 14.00
CA GLU A 4 20.43 -9.18 13.33
C GLU A 4 19.13 -9.32 14.17
N GLU A 5 19.23 -9.28 15.49
CA GLU A 5 18.07 -9.38 16.40
C GLU A 5 17.27 -8.07 16.40
N ASP A 6 17.97 -6.94 16.35
CA ASP A 6 17.37 -5.60 16.28
C ASP A 6 16.63 -5.40 14.93
N GLU A 7 17.26 -5.77 13.80
CA GLU A 7 16.63 -5.69 12.46
C GLU A 7 15.38 -6.57 12.36
N PHE A 8 15.39 -7.75 12.97
CA PHE A 8 14.24 -8.66 12.94
C PHE A 8 13.04 -8.13 13.73
N GLU A 9 13.30 -7.45 14.86
CA GLU A 9 12.22 -6.85 15.66
C GLU A 9 11.62 -5.62 14.96
N ASP A 10 12.43 -4.82 14.27
CA ASP A 10 11.96 -3.70 13.44
C ASP A 10 11.03 -4.15 12.31
N VAL A 11 11.37 -5.25 11.63
CA VAL A 11 10.50 -5.84 10.60
C VAL A 11 9.18 -6.32 11.20
N LYS A 12 9.19 -6.97 12.37
CA LYS A 12 7.95 -7.37 13.04
C LYS A 12 7.08 -6.18 13.44
N MET A 13 7.68 -5.11 13.96
CA MET A 13 6.95 -3.90 14.32
C MET A 13 6.29 -3.30 13.08
N THR A 14 7.04 -3.18 11.98
CA THR A 14 6.53 -2.69 10.69
C THR A 14 5.36 -3.54 10.19
N ILE A 15 5.47 -4.86 10.22
CA ILE A 15 4.38 -5.77 9.81
C ILE A 15 3.14 -5.56 10.71
N ARG A 16 3.31 -5.43 12.03
CA ARG A 16 2.20 -5.19 12.95
C ARG A 16 1.48 -3.89 12.63
N GLU A 17 2.22 -2.81 12.39
CA GLU A 17 1.65 -1.51 12.05
C GLU A 17 0.88 -1.56 10.73
N ILE A 18 1.44 -2.20 9.69
CA ILE A 18 0.78 -2.39 8.40
C ILE A 18 -0.54 -3.17 8.57
N VAL A 19 -0.54 -4.25 9.35
CA VAL A 19 -1.74 -5.05 9.62
C VAL A 19 -2.81 -4.22 10.36
N LEU A 20 -2.41 -3.44 11.36
CA LEU A 20 -3.33 -2.57 12.09
C LEU A 20 -3.95 -1.51 11.19
N MET A 21 -3.14 -0.90 10.32
CA MET A 21 -3.61 0.08 9.34
C MET A 21 -4.63 -0.54 8.38
N PHE A 22 -4.33 -1.71 7.78
CA PHE A 22 -5.29 -2.40 6.91
C PHE A 22 -6.59 -2.75 7.61
N ARG A 23 -6.55 -3.13 8.89
CA ARG A 23 -7.74 -3.38 9.68
C ARG A 23 -8.59 -2.11 9.85
N VAL A 24 -7.99 -1.00 10.27
CA VAL A 24 -8.71 0.27 10.45
C VAL A 24 -9.35 0.72 9.13
N MET A 25 -8.65 0.56 8.02
CA MET A 25 -9.19 0.89 6.70
C MET A 25 -10.36 -0.01 6.30
N TRP A 26 -10.25 -1.30 6.56
CA TRP A 26 -11.36 -2.23 6.32
C TRP A 26 -12.59 -1.82 7.13
N ASP A 27 -12.42 -1.52 8.41
CA ASP A 27 -13.52 -1.08 9.29
C ASP A 27 -14.18 0.21 8.77
N GLU A 28 -13.38 1.16 8.27
CA GLU A 28 -13.89 2.40 7.68
C GLU A 28 -14.62 2.16 6.35
N VAL A 29 -14.13 1.24 5.50
CA VAL A 29 -14.83 0.82 4.28
C VAL A 29 -16.17 0.15 4.62
N GLU A 30 -16.20 -0.72 5.64
CA GLU A 30 -17.44 -1.35 6.07
C GLU A 30 -18.47 -0.35 6.57
N LYS A 31 -18.00 0.72 7.22
CA LYS A 31 -18.85 1.80 7.74
C LYS A 31 -19.35 2.75 6.64
N GLN A 32 -18.47 3.22 5.76
CA GLN A 32 -18.84 4.18 4.71
C GLN A 32 -19.71 3.56 3.62
N PHE A 33 -19.50 2.27 3.32
CA PHE A 33 -20.17 1.55 2.26
C PHE A 33 -21.07 0.44 2.82
N SER A 34 -21.69 0.68 3.99
CA SER A 34 -22.53 -0.31 4.69
C SER A 34 -23.68 -0.86 3.84
N ASP A 35 -24.14 -0.07 2.88
CA ASP A 35 -25.25 -0.41 2.00
C ASP A 35 -24.84 -1.33 0.84
N LEU A 36 -23.53 -1.50 0.62
CA LEU A 36 -23.00 -2.36 -0.43
C LEU A 36 -22.81 -3.81 0.04
N PRO A 37 -23.01 -4.79 -0.85
CA PRO A 37 -22.61 -6.17 -0.61
C PRO A 37 -21.14 -6.25 -0.20
N ARG A 38 -20.79 -7.26 0.62
CA ARG A 38 -19.43 -7.44 1.12
C ARG A 38 -18.39 -7.56 0.00
N GLU A 39 -18.76 -8.15 -1.13
CA GLU A 39 -17.86 -8.31 -2.27
C GLU A 39 -17.49 -6.98 -2.92
N GLU A 40 -18.45 -6.07 -3.08
CA GLU A 40 -18.20 -4.73 -3.61
C GLU A 40 -17.32 -3.92 -2.65
N ARG A 41 -17.56 -4.05 -1.34
CA ARG A 41 -16.68 -3.45 -0.31
C ARG A 41 -15.26 -4.00 -0.39
N ARG A 42 -15.06 -5.29 -0.67
CA ARG A 42 -13.72 -5.88 -0.88
C ARG A 42 -13.01 -5.30 -2.10
N ILE A 43 -13.73 -5.04 -3.19
CA ILE A 43 -13.15 -4.39 -4.38
C ILE A 43 -12.67 -2.98 -4.02
N ILE A 44 -13.50 -2.20 -3.31
CA ILE A 44 -13.15 -0.85 -2.87
C ILE A 44 -11.92 -0.88 -1.95
N PHE A 45 -11.95 -1.74 -0.93
CA PHE A 45 -10.83 -1.93 -0.02
C PHE A 45 -9.54 -2.29 -0.76
N SER A 46 -9.60 -3.22 -1.72
CA SER A 46 -8.42 -3.67 -2.47
C SER A 46 -7.82 -2.53 -3.30
N SER A 47 -8.65 -1.67 -3.88
CA SER A 47 -8.21 -0.47 -4.60
C SER A 47 -7.53 0.53 -3.65
N ILE A 48 -8.11 0.82 -2.49
CA ILE A 48 -7.51 1.74 -1.52
C ILE A 48 -6.20 1.18 -0.96
N ALA A 49 -6.19 -0.11 -0.61
CA ALA A 49 -5.03 -0.81 -0.09
C ALA A 49 -3.83 -0.73 -1.03
N SER A 50 -4.05 -0.90 -2.34
CA SER A 50 -2.96 -0.82 -3.32
C SER A 50 -2.32 0.57 -3.37
N HIS A 51 -3.14 1.63 -3.35
CA HIS A 51 -2.63 3.01 -3.39
C HIS A 51 -1.79 3.34 -2.15
N ILE A 52 -2.15 2.79 -1.01
CA ILE A 52 -1.41 3.00 0.23
C ILE A 52 -0.09 2.24 0.20
N ILE A 53 -0.07 1.00 -0.28
CA ILE A 53 1.19 0.27 -0.52
C ILE A 53 2.09 1.07 -1.47
N ASP A 54 1.54 1.58 -2.58
CA ASP A 54 2.28 2.39 -3.53
C ASP A 54 2.88 3.63 -2.85
N MET A 55 2.12 4.34 -2.01
CA MET A 55 2.66 5.44 -1.20
C MET A 55 3.78 4.98 -0.28
N PHE A 56 3.62 3.89 0.48
CA PHE A 56 4.69 3.37 1.35
C PHE A 56 5.94 3.03 0.56
N THR A 57 5.81 2.41 -0.61
CA THR A 57 6.95 2.10 -1.48
C THR A 57 7.61 3.37 -2.04
N ALA A 58 6.84 4.41 -2.35
CA ALA A 58 7.35 5.70 -2.79
C ALA A 58 8.07 6.46 -1.66
N PHE A 59 7.52 6.44 -0.45
CA PHE A 59 8.13 7.06 0.74
C PHE A 59 9.36 6.30 1.24
N ALA A 60 9.39 4.97 1.09
CA ALA A 60 10.55 4.15 1.39
C ALA A 60 11.66 4.24 0.33
N GLY A 61 11.42 4.93 -0.80
CA GLY A 61 12.28 4.93 -1.97
C GLY A 61 12.42 6.28 -2.69
N GLU A 62 12.94 7.33 -2.04
CA GLU A 62 13.85 8.23 -2.78
C GLU A 62 15.01 7.33 -3.26
N GLU A 63 15.10 6.81 -4.50
CA GLU A 63 14.89 7.41 -5.81
C GLU A 63 13.87 6.65 -6.71
N VAL A 64 12.70 7.24 -6.97
CA VAL A 64 11.94 6.90 -8.19
C VAL A 64 12.18 8.00 -9.21
N LYS A 65 13.18 7.81 -10.08
CA LYS A 65 13.31 8.61 -11.30
C LYS A 65 12.04 8.40 -12.13
N PRO A 66 11.25 9.45 -12.42
CA PRO A 66 10.16 9.32 -13.36
C PRO A 66 10.80 9.17 -14.75
N GLU A 67 10.96 7.94 -15.23
CA GLU A 67 11.19 7.73 -16.65
C GLU A 67 9.92 8.16 -17.38
N ALA A 68 9.96 9.41 -17.83
CA ALA A 68 9.03 9.98 -18.77
C ALA A 68 8.75 8.96 -19.88
N ARG A 69 7.48 8.60 -20.08
CA ARG A 69 7.03 7.91 -21.29
C ARG A 69 7.36 8.80 -22.48
N GLY A 70 8.59 8.63 -22.97
CA GLY A 70 9.17 9.27 -24.13
C GLY A 70 8.42 8.77 -25.36
N ARG A 71 7.44 9.58 -25.76
CA ARG A 71 6.87 9.72 -27.10
C ARG A 71 7.79 9.21 -28.21
N ARG A 72 7.65 7.96 -28.64
CA ARG A 72 8.22 7.49 -29.91
C ARG A 72 7.19 7.69 -31.02
N LYS A 73 7.48 8.70 -31.84
CA LYS A 73 6.80 9.01 -33.10
C LYS A 73 6.78 7.77 -34.01
N ARG A 74 5.60 7.47 -34.58
CA ARG A 74 5.49 6.73 -35.85
C ARG A 74 6.18 7.52 -36.97
N GLY A 75 7.00 6.83 -37.75
CA GLY A 75 7.67 7.27 -38.96
C GLY A 75 8.82 6.27 -39.19
N LYS A 76 8.92 5.53 -40.29
CA LYS A 76 8.54 5.74 -41.68
C LYS A 76 8.23 4.38 -42.31
#